data_AF-A0A2Z6UM03-F1
#
_entry.id   AF-A0A2Z6UM03-F1
#
_cell.length_a   1.000
_cell.length_b   1.000
_cell.length_c   1.000
_cell.angle_alpha   90.00
_cell.angle_beta   90.00
_cell.angle_gamma   90.00
#
_symmetry.space_group_name_H-M   'P 1'
#
loop_
_entity.id
_entity.type
_entity.pdbx_description
1 polymer ?
#
loop_
_entity_poly.entity_id
_entity_poly.type
_entity_poly.pdbx_seq_one_letter_code
_entity_poly.pdbx_strand_id
1 'polypeptide(L)'
;MSIIKHEFTKIIIKIIDNYFPNQGNSILNASELLQYLNIKTRAANRGSKSRAGLANHYAIYVLVEDYINNEFHINDGYDEYQGAQYMTLFRRQRELPFGDKLQNHALNHRLNQEFKKYFPTLSYLPIIRDIKTNRYWINEHLIKFYLEGNQVNIAPVIIDIIDAYVQTRQKAFNQFISYCQQMIDIQQQDPQRAIEFIRSLLRPNIDARVFEIVSYAILKEYYGEQKIYW
;
A
#
# COMPACT_ATOMS: atom_id res chain seq x y z
N MET A 1 5.57 12.92 17.26
CA MET A 1 4.54 11.90 17.58
C MET A 1 5.23 10.54 17.65
N SER A 2 4.89 9.66 18.59
CA SER A 2 5.53 8.32 18.65
C SER A 2 5.02 7.45 17.50
N ILE A 3 5.93 6.82 16.75
CA ILE A 3 5.59 5.96 15.61
C ILE A 3 5.00 4.65 16.13
N ILE A 4 3.75 4.37 15.76
CA ILE A 4 3.14 3.07 16.02
C ILE A 4 3.76 2.04 15.06
N LYS A 5 4.62 1.19 15.61
CA LYS A 5 5.25 0.09 14.86
C LYS A 5 4.25 -1.06 14.67
N HIS A 6 4.28 -1.65 13.48
CA HIS A 6 3.59 -2.88 13.12
C HIS A 6 4.54 -3.78 12.31
N GLU A 7 4.08 -4.96 11.92
CA GLU A 7 4.94 -5.93 11.22
C GLU A 7 5.57 -5.36 9.95
N PHE A 8 4.79 -4.67 9.12
CA PHE A 8 5.32 -4.04 7.89
C PHE A 8 6.34 -2.91 8.17
N THR A 9 6.37 -2.32 9.37
CA THR A 9 7.40 -1.35 9.75
C THR A 9 8.80 -1.94 9.68
N LYS A 10 8.96 -3.25 9.95
CA LYS A 10 10.26 -3.94 9.82
C LYS A 10 10.73 -3.99 8.36
N ILE A 11 9.81 -4.16 7.41
CA ILE A 11 10.09 -4.14 5.98
C ILE A 11 10.51 -2.73 5.56
N ILE A 12 9.77 -1.71 6.01
CA ILE A 12 10.12 -0.30 5.76
C ILE A 12 11.54 0.01 6.26
N ILE A 13 11.87 -0.33 7.51
CA ILE A 13 13.20 -0.09 8.08
C ILE A 13 14.27 -0.82 7.26
N LYS A 14 14.03 -2.08 6.89
CA LYS A 14 14.96 -2.86 6.06
C LYS A 14 15.18 -2.21 4.68
N ILE A 15 14.13 -1.70 4.04
CA ILE A 15 14.24 -1.01 2.76
C ILE A 15 15.08 0.25 2.93
N ILE A 16 14.82 1.06 3.96
CA ILE A 16 15.62 2.25 4.23
C ILE A 16 17.10 1.88 4.47
N ASP A 17 17.37 0.84 5.26
CA ASP A 17 18.74 0.40 5.57
C ASP A 17 19.51 -0.09 4.32
N ASN A 18 18.82 -0.55 3.27
CA ASN A 18 19.48 -0.90 2.01
C ASN A 18 20.08 0.33 1.29
N TYR A 19 19.48 1.52 1.48
CA TYR A 19 19.97 2.78 0.91
C TYR A 19 20.87 3.54 1.89
N PHE A 20 20.55 3.46 3.18
CA PHE A 20 21.21 4.20 4.26
C PHE A 20 21.55 3.25 5.40
N PRO A 21 22.68 2.51 5.32
CA PRO A 21 23.01 1.44 6.25
C PRO A 21 22.98 1.89 7.71
N ASN A 22 22.23 1.16 8.54
CA ASN A 22 22.04 1.38 9.98
C ASN A 22 21.30 2.68 10.36
N GLN A 23 20.71 3.41 9.41
CA GLN A 23 19.99 4.65 9.66
C GLN A 23 18.46 4.49 9.55
N GLY A 24 17.95 3.28 9.32
CA GLY A 24 16.55 3.03 9.02
C GLY A 24 15.55 3.59 10.03
N ASN A 25 15.84 3.47 11.33
CA ASN A 25 14.98 4.06 12.37
C ASN A 25 15.09 5.59 12.41
N SER A 26 16.31 6.14 12.30
CA SER A 26 16.55 7.59 12.36
C SER A 26 15.87 8.31 11.19
N ILE A 27 16.01 7.78 9.98
CA ILE A 27 15.37 8.31 8.77
C ILE A 27 13.84 8.18 8.84
N LEU A 28 13.32 7.04 9.28
CA LEU A 28 11.87 6.88 9.48
C LEU A 28 11.32 7.89 10.51
N ASN A 29 12.06 8.17 11.58
CA ASN A 29 11.68 9.16 12.59
C ASN A 29 11.79 10.61 12.08
N ALA A 30 12.72 10.88 11.18
CA ALA A 30 12.98 12.23 10.65
C ALA A 30 12.06 12.64 9.49
N SER A 31 11.35 11.69 8.85
CA SER A 31 10.50 11.97 7.67
C SER A 31 9.02 11.75 7.95
N GLU A 32 8.21 12.81 7.93
CA GLU A 32 6.76 12.72 8.03
C GLU A 32 6.14 11.94 6.86
N LEU A 33 6.73 11.98 5.67
CA LEU A 33 6.25 11.22 4.53
C LEU A 33 6.48 9.71 4.73
N LEU A 34 7.62 9.29 5.27
CA LEU A 34 7.84 7.88 5.64
C LEU A 34 6.94 7.45 6.81
N GLN A 35 6.72 8.33 7.80
CA GLN A 35 5.75 8.08 8.87
C GLN A 35 4.33 7.91 8.32
N TYR A 36 3.93 8.73 7.35
CA TYR A 36 2.67 8.60 6.65
C TYR A 36 2.58 7.25 5.95
N LEU A 37 3.58 6.86 5.16
CA LEU A 37 3.62 5.55 4.50
C LEU A 37 3.55 4.40 5.51
N ASN A 38 4.23 4.49 6.66
CA ASN A 38 4.10 3.52 7.73
C ASN A 38 2.63 3.43 8.21
N ILE A 39 1.98 4.54 8.53
CA ILE A 39 0.55 4.55 8.93
C ILE A 39 -0.34 3.89 7.85
N LYS A 40 -0.07 4.18 6.56
CA LYS A 40 -0.89 3.71 5.43
C LYS A 40 -0.65 2.26 5.04
N THR A 41 0.49 1.70 5.42
CA THR A 41 0.86 0.29 5.17
C THR A 41 0.45 -0.65 6.30
N ARG A 42 -0.21 -0.14 7.36
CA ARG A 42 -0.72 -0.96 8.47
C ARG A 42 -1.67 -2.09 8.02
N ALA A 43 -2.28 -1.96 6.84
CA ALA A 43 -3.14 -2.99 6.26
C ALA A 43 -2.37 -4.14 5.58
N ALA A 44 -1.05 -4.07 5.44
CA ALA A 44 -0.25 -5.05 4.69
C ALA A 44 -0.51 -6.49 5.17
N ASN A 45 -0.51 -6.68 6.49
CA ASN A 45 -0.68 -7.97 7.14
C ASN A 45 -2.06 -8.11 7.80
N ARG A 46 -3.00 -7.21 7.51
CA ARG A 46 -4.39 -7.33 7.99
C ARG A 46 -5.18 -8.15 6.99
N GLY A 47 -6.16 -8.89 7.52
CA GLY A 47 -7.07 -9.72 6.73
C GLY A 47 -7.70 -8.97 5.55
N SER A 48 -8.16 -9.72 4.57
CA SER A 48 -8.68 -9.26 3.28
C SER A 48 -9.77 -8.18 3.31
N LYS A 49 -10.51 -8.05 4.42
CA LYS A 49 -11.51 -6.99 4.62
C LYS A 49 -10.88 -5.60 4.90
N SER A 50 -9.57 -5.54 5.15
CA SER A 50 -8.85 -4.27 5.33
C SER A 50 -8.70 -3.51 4.00
N ARG A 51 -9.11 -2.24 4.00
CA ARG A 51 -8.98 -1.35 2.83
C ARG A 51 -7.49 -1.04 2.59
N ALA A 52 -6.99 -1.41 1.41
CA ALA A 52 -5.58 -1.26 1.07
C ALA A 52 -5.11 0.19 0.89
N GLY A 53 -6.02 1.15 0.68
CA GLY A 53 -5.67 2.57 0.59
C GLY A 53 -4.71 2.93 -0.56
N LEU A 54 -4.69 2.14 -1.65
CA LEU A 54 -3.72 2.27 -2.75
C LEU A 54 -3.77 3.61 -3.48
N ALA A 55 -4.92 4.28 -3.52
CA ALA A 55 -5.08 5.56 -4.20
C ALA A 55 -4.05 6.62 -3.72
N ASN A 56 -3.84 6.73 -2.41
CA ASN A 56 -2.90 7.69 -1.84
C ASN A 56 -1.44 7.26 -2.04
N HIS A 57 -1.16 5.95 -1.91
CA HIS A 57 0.17 5.41 -2.19
C HIS A 57 0.55 5.71 -3.64
N TYR A 58 -0.32 5.40 -4.60
CA TYR A 58 -0.02 5.62 -6.02
C TYR A 58 0.03 7.09 -6.40
N ALA A 59 -0.71 7.98 -5.72
CA ALA A 59 -0.55 9.40 -5.94
C ALA A 59 0.86 9.91 -5.56
N ILE A 60 1.44 9.38 -4.47
CA ILE A 60 2.84 9.62 -4.12
C ILE A 60 3.76 8.95 -5.14
N TYR A 61 3.53 7.67 -5.42
CA TYR A 61 4.35 6.86 -6.31
C TYR A 61 4.56 7.53 -7.66
N VAL A 62 3.50 7.91 -8.37
CA VAL A 62 3.62 8.44 -9.74
C VAL A 62 4.32 9.80 -9.79
N LEU A 63 4.22 10.60 -8.73
CA LEU A 63 4.94 11.87 -8.64
C LEU A 63 6.43 11.66 -8.30
N VAL A 64 6.72 10.71 -7.44
CA VAL A 64 8.11 10.34 -7.11
C VAL A 64 8.78 9.62 -8.30
N GLU A 65 8.04 8.79 -9.01
CA GLU A 65 8.48 8.13 -10.25
C GLU A 65 8.79 9.18 -11.32
N ASP A 66 7.93 10.18 -11.51
CA ASP A 66 8.21 11.32 -12.39
C ASP A 66 9.47 12.09 -11.96
N TYR A 67 9.64 12.34 -10.66
CA TYR A 67 10.84 12.98 -10.12
C TYR A 67 12.13 12.19 -10.39
N ILE A 68 12.08 10.87 -10.23
CA ILE A 68 13.21 9.97 -10.47
C ILE A 68 13.52 9.85 -11.97
N ASN A 69 12.49 9.73 -12.82
CA ASN A 69 12.64 9.58 -14.27
C ASN A 69 13.27 10.80 -14.95
N ASN A 70 13.16 11.97 -14.33
CA ASN A 70 13.86 13.19 -14.76
C ASN A 70 15.21 13.39 -14.04
N GLU A 71 15.69 12.37 -13.30
CA GLU A 71 16.99 12.35 -12.62
C GLU A 71 17.22 13.45 -11.57
N PHE A 72 16.17 14.10 -11.08
CA PHE A 72 16.28 15.18 -10.09
C PHE A 72 16.89 14.72 -8.75
N HIS A 73 16.76 13.43 -8.44
CA HIS A 73 17.41 12.81 -7.29
C HIS A 73 18.96 12.75 -7.38
N ILE A 74 19.53 12.97 -8.56
CA ILE A 74 20.97 12.92 -8.85
C ILE A 74 21.49 14.31 -9.24
N ASN A 75 20.82 14.97 -10.18
CA ASN A 75 21.38 16.11 -10.92
C ASN A 75 20.85 17.49 -10.48
N ASP A 76 20.04 17.57 -9.42
CA ASP A 76 19.30 18.77 -9.02
C ASP A 76 18.49 19.38 -10.21
N GLY A 77 17.99 20.61 -10.12
CA GLY A 77 17.21 21.28 -11.19
C GLY A 77 15.69 21.08 -11.12
N TYR A 78 15.18 20.54 -10.01
CA TYR A 78 13.74 20.34 -9.82
C TYR A 78 12.96 21.66 -9.69
N ASP A 79 13.62 22.73 -9.25
CA ASP A 79 13.07 24.08 -9.14
C ASP A 79 12.75 24.73 -10.49
N GLU A 80 13.43 24.30 -11.56
CA GLU A 80 13.16 24.74 -12.93
C GLU A 80 12.08 23.88 -13.64
N TYR A 81 11.65 22.79 -13.01
CA TYR A 81 10.73 21.83 -13.61
C TYR A 81 9.32 22.40 -13.77
N GLN A 82 8.80 22.33 -15.00
CA GLN A 82 7.45 22.78 -15.36
C GLN A 82 6.31 21.95 -14.73
N GLY A 83 6.64 20.83 -14.08
CA GLY A 83 5.70 19.96 -13.41
C GLY A 83 5.12 18.88 -14.29
N ALA A 84 4.70 17.80 -13.64
CA ALA A 84 4.09 16.66 -14.31
C ALA A 84 2.68 16.99 -14.77
N GLN A 85 2.29 16.46 -15.94
CA GLN A 85 0.93 16.58 -16.42
C GLN A 85 0.00 15.62 -15.67
N TYR A 86 -1.13 16.14 -15.20
CA TYR A 86 -2.17 15.34 -14.54
C TYR A 86 -2.56 14.07 -15.31
N MET A 87 -2.78 14.17 -16.62
CA MET A 87 -3.24 13.03 -17.43
C MET A 87 -2.18 11.92 -17.50
N THR A 88 -0.91 12.29 -17.54
CA THR A 88 0.21 11.34 -17.52
C THR A 88 0.26 10.61 -16.17
N LEU A 89 0.22 11.36 -15.06
CA LEU A 89 0.22 10.79 -13.71
C LEU A 89 -0.99 9.89 -13.47
N PHE A 90 -2.17 10.33 -13.89
CA PHE A 90 -3.40 9.59 -13.68
C PHE A 90 -3.47 8.31 -14.53
N ARG A 91 -2.99 8.36 -15.78
CA ARG A 91 -2.85 7.17 -16.62
C ARG A 91 -1.89 6.18 -15.95
N ARG A 92 -0.72 6.65 -15.53
CA ARG A 92 0.28 5.81 -14.87
C ARG A 92 -0.26 5.17 -13.58
N GLN A 93 -1.02 5.92 -12.78
CA GLN A 93 -1.67 5.39 -11.57
C GLN A 93 -2.62 4.22 -11.85
N ARG A 94 -3.28 4.21 -13.03
CA ARG A 94 -4.19 3.14 -13.43
C ARG A 94 -3.47 1.90 -13.96
N GLU A 95 -2.27 2.06 -14.51
CA GLU A 95 -1.44 0.94 -14.98
C GLU A 95 -0.83 0.12 -13.82
N LEU A 96 -0.75 0.71 -12.63
CA LEU A 96 -0.23 0.03 -11.44
C LEU A 96 -1.20 -1.07 -10.96
N PRO A 97 -0.70 -2.14 -10.30
CA PRO A 97 -1.56 -3.24 -9.88
C PRO A 97 -2.71 -2.82 -8.97
N PHE A 98 -3.91 -3.35 -9.22
CA PHE A 98 -5.16 -2.91 -8.57
C PHE A 98 -5.52 -1.42 -8.81
N GLY A 99 -4.88 -0.78 -9.78
CA GLY A 99 -5.00 0.64 -10.11
C GLY A 99 -6.12 0.98 -11.09
N ASP A 100 -6.56 0.03 -11.92
CA ASP A 100 -7.48 0.26 -13.06
C ASP A 100 -8.73 1.08 -12.72
N LYS A 101 -9.29 0.85 -11.52
CA LYS A 101 -10.54 1.48 -11.05
C LYS A 101 -10.31 2.68 -10.13
N LEU A 102 -9.07 3.15 -10.00
CA LEU A 102 -8.78 4.31 -9.15
C LEU A 102 -9.38 5.59 -9.72
N GLN A 103 -9.94 6.37 -8.80
CA GLN A 103 -10.44 7.72 -9.03
C GLN A 103 -9.32 8.74 -8.78
N ASN A 104 -9.45 9.91 -9.39
CA ASN A 104 -8.46 10.98 -9.35
C ASN A 104 -8.39 11.78 -8.04
N HIS A 105 -9.28 11.50 -7.08
CA HIS A 105 -9.39 12.30 -5.85
C HIS A 105 -8.09 12.34 -5.03
N ALA A 106 -7.28 11.29 -5.10
CA ALA A 106 -6.01 11.20 -4.37
C ALA A 106 -5.02 12.30 -4.82
N LEU A 107 -4.76 12.41 -6.13
CA LEU A 107 -3.92 13.47 -6.71
C LEU A 107 -4.49 14.87 -6.45
N ASN A 108 -5.82 15.02 -6.47
CA ASN A 108 -6.45 16.33 -6.44
C ASN A 108 -6.55 16.98 -5.05
N HIS A 109 -6.87 16.22 -4.00
CA HIS A 109 -7.04 16.78 -2.65
C HIS A 109 -6.95 15.76 -1.53
N ARG A 110 -7.38 14.52 -1.75
CA ARG A 110 -7.59 13.53 -0.68
C ARG A 110 -6.28 13.18 0.02
N LEU A 111 -5.17 13.03 -0.72
CA LEU A 111 -3.86 12.76 -0.11
C LEU A 111 -3.46 13.91 0.82
N ASN A 112 -3.44 15.14 0.33
CA ASN A 112 -3.05 16.32 1.11
C ASN A 112 -3.95 16.54 2.33
N GLN A 113 -5.27 16.40 2.18
CA GLN A 113 -6.21 16.53 3.31
C GLN A 113 -5.99 15.46 4.37
N GLU A 114 -5.73 14.22 3.96
CA GLU A 114 -5.49 13.13 4.90
C GLU A 114 -4.12 13.28 5.59
N PHE A 115 -3.08 13.63 4.83
CA PHE A 115 -1.75 13.91 5.36
C PHE A 115 -1.78 15.02 6.41
N LYS A 116 -2.49 16.13 6.14
CA LYS A 116 -2.66 17.24 7.09
C LYS A 116 -3.36 16.84 8.38
N LYS A 117 -4.23 15.81 8.37
CA LYS A 117 -4.85 15.30 9.61
C LYS A 117 -3.84 14.61 10.51
N TYR A 118 -2.83 13.95 9.94
CA TYR A 118 -1.76 13.31 10.71
C TYR A 118 -0.68 14.30 11.14
N PHE A 119 -0.38 15.30 10.31
CA PHE A 119 0.68 16.28 10.53
C PHE A 119 0.13 17.72 10.46
N PRO A 120 -0.73 18.16 11.39
CA PRO A 120 -1.45 19.43 11.30
C PRO A 120 -0.56 20.67 11.44
N THR A 121 0.60 20.53 12.09
CA THR A 121 1.58 21.61 12.30
C THR A 121 2.58 21.74 11.18
N LEU A 122 2.62 20.80 10.22
CA LEU A 122 3.56 20.84 9.10
C LEU A 122 3.05 21.79 8.03
N SER A 123 3.91 22.73 7.60
CA SER A 123 3.58 23.69 6.56
C SER A 123 3.56 23.08 5.16
N TYR A 124 4.26 21.95 4.98
CA TYR A 124 4.42 21.28 3.70
C TYR A 124 3.36 20.17 3.52
N LEU A 125 2.86 20.06 2.29
CA LEU A 125 1.95 19.00 1.86
C LEU A 125 2.62 18.15 0.77
N PRO A 126 2.29 16.85 0.65
CA PRO A 126 2.91 15.95 -0.34
C PRO A 126 2.81 16.44 -1.77
N ILE A 127 1.63 16.90 -2.19
CA ILE A 127 1.39 17.33 -3.57
C ILE A 127 1.32 18.85 -3.63
N ILE A 128 2.15 19.45 -4.48
CA ILE A 128 1.99 20.82 -4.94
C ILE A 128 1.27 20.77 -6.29
N ARG A 129 0.25 21.62 -6.48
CA ARG A 129 -0.56 21.65 -7.70
C ARG A 129 -0.77 23.08 -8.15
N ASP A 130 -0.59 23.31 -9.44
CA ASP A 130 -1.10 24.49 -10.13
C ASP A 130 -2.41 24.14 -10.86
N ILE A 131 -3.50 24.77 -10.41
CA ILE A 131 -4.84 24.56 -10.97
C ILE A 131 -4.96 25.16 -12.38
N LYS A 132 -4.24 26.26 -12.67
CA LYS A 132 -4.33 26.97 -13.95
C LYS A 132 -3.67 26.16 -15.07
N THR A 133 -2.48 25.64 -14.82
CA THR A 133 -1.69 24.86 -15.80
C THR A 133 -1.92 23.35 -15.69
N ASN A 134 -2.65 22.90 -14.67
CA ASN A 134 -2.92 21.49 -14.34
C ASN A 134 -1.63 20.66 -14.18
N ARG A 135 -0.62 21.29 -13.55
CA ARG A 135 0.70 20.74 -13.27
C ARG A 135 0.84 20.35 -11.82
N TYR A 136 1.63 19.30 -11.58
CA TYR A 136 1.75 18.65 -10.28
C TYR A 136 3.22 18.35 -9.97
N TRP A 137 3.56 18.43 -8.70
CA TRP A 137 4.89 18.18 -8.17
C TRP A 137 4.79 17.40 -6.86
N ILE A 138 5.72 16.49 -6.63
CA ILE A 138 6.04 16.05 -5.26
C ILE A 138 6.72 17.21 -4.53
N ASN A 139 6.37 17.46 -3.29
CA ASN A 139 7.03 18.50 -2.49
C ASN A 139 8.41 18.03 -2.04
N GLU A 140 9.46 18.66 -2.58
CA GLU A 140 10.85 18.24 -2.34
C GLU A 140 11.24 18.30 -0.85
N HIS A 141 10.67 19.23 -0.08
CA HIS A 141 10.89 19.32 1.37
C HIS A 141 10.47 18.08 2.16
N LEU A 142 9.66 17.19 1.57
CA LEU A 142 9.22 15.94 2.20
C LEU A 142 10.00 14.71 1.74
N ILE A 143 10.84 14.86 0.70
CA ILE A 143 11.67 13.77 0.14
C ILE A 143 13.17 14.05 0.22
N LYS A 144 13.57 15.30 0.46
CA LYS A 144 14.97 15.74 0.61
C LYS A 144 15.12 16.51 1.92
N PHE A 145 15.98 16.03 2.82
CA PHE A 145 16.22 16.68 4.11
C PHE A 145 17.63 16.37 4.62
N TYR A 146 18.08 17.09 5.65
CA TYR A 146 19.38 16.85 6.30
C TYR A 146 19.21 15.97 7.54
N LEU A 147 20.05 14.95 7.64
CA LEU A 147 20.17 14.10 8.83
C LEU A 147 21.66 13.97 9.17
N GLU A 148 22.03 14.33 10.40
CA GLU A 148 23.43 14.25 10.87
C GLU A 148 24.44 14.96 9.95
N GLY A 149 24.04 16.09 9.35
CA GLY A 149 24.87 16.87 8.43
C GLY A 149 24.93 16.33 6.99
N ASN A 150 24.35 15.16 6.72
CA ASN A 150 24.27 14.58 5.39
C ASN A 150 22.91 14.88 4.74
N GLN A 151 22.91 15.18 3.46
CA GLN A 151 21.68 15.31 2.69
C GLN A 151 21.14 13.92 2.35
N VAL A 152 19.90 13.66 2.70
CA VAL A 152 19.17 12.42 2.45
C VAL A 152 18.11 12.70 1.41
N ASN A 153 18.09 11.91 0.34
CA ASN A 153 16.98 11.86 -0.62
C ASN A 153 16.29 10.49 -0.55
N ILE A 154 15.04 10.47 -0.13
CA ILE A 154 14.25 9.24 0.07
C ILE A 154 13.36 8.88 -1.12
N ALA A 155 13.50 9.55 -2.27
CA ALA A 155 12.68 9.25 -3.45
C ALA A 155 12.74 7.76 -3.86
N PRO A 156 13.92 7.13 -4.04
CA PRO A 156 13.99 5.70 -4.37
C PRO A 156 13.39 4.80 -3.27
N VAL A 157 13.63 5.15 -2.00
CA VAL A 157 13.09 4.44 -0.83
C VAL A 157 11.56 4.41 -0.85
N ILE A 158 10.91 5.51 -1.26
CA ILE A 158 9.45 5.59 -1.33
C ILE A 158 8.87 4.62 -2.35
N ILE A 159 9.49 4.52 -3.53
CA ILE A 159 9.10 3.57 -4.58
C ILE A 159 9.17 2.15 -4.03
N ASP A 160 10.30 1.76 -3.46
CA ASP A 160 10.51 0.40 -2.94
C ASP A 160 9.54 0.04 -1.81
N ILE A 161 9.22 0.99 -0.92
CA ILE A 161 8.22 0.77 0.15
C ILE A 161 6.84 0.50 -0.43
N ILE A 162 6.42 1.30 -1.42
CA ILE A 162 5.11 1.15 -2.05
C ILE A 162 5.06 -0.15 -2.85
N ASP A 163 6.10 -0.48 -3.60
CA ASP A 163 6.18 -1.73 -4.35
C ASP A 163 6.15 -2.96 -3.43
N ALA A 164 6.93 -2.96 -2.34
CA ALA A 164 6.89 -4.02 -1.34
C ALA A 164 5.48 -4.18 -0.73
N TYR A 165 4.80 -3.07 -0.47
CA TYR A 165 3.44 -3.09 0.06
C TYR A 165 2.45 -3.70 -0.94
N VAL A 166 2.51 -3.27 -2.21
CA VAL A 166 1.68 -3.81 -3.29
C VAL A 166 1.93 -5.30 -3.48
N GLN A 167 3.19 -5.73 -3.50
CA GLN A 167 3.56 -7.14 -3.61
C GLN A 167 2.99 -7.97 -2.46
N THR A 168 3.05 -7.49 -1.21
CA THR A 168 2.44 -8.18 -0.06
C THR A 168 0.93 -8.35 -0.27
N ARG A 169 0.24 -7.33 -0.79
CA ARG A 169 -1.20 -7.39 -1.08
C ARG A 169 -1.52 -8.32 -2.26
N GLN A 170 -0.70 -8.33 -3.30
CA GLN A 170 -0.84 -9.26 -4.41
C GLN A 170 -0.66 -10.71 -3.97
N LYS A 171 0.36 -11.00 -3.16
CA LYS A 171 0.59 -12.36 -2.61
C LYS A 171 -0.63 -12.85 -1.84
N ALA A 172 -1.18 -12.02 -0.96
CA ALA A 172 -2.39 -12.36 -0.21
C ALA A 172 -3.61 -12.60 -1.13
N PHE A 173 -3.75 -11.84 -2.21
CA PHE A 173 -4.81 -12.04 -3.19
C PHE A 173 -4.63 -13.32 -4.02
N ASN A 174 -3.41 -13.59 -4.50
CA ASN A 174 -3.11 -14.79 -5.28
C ASN A 174 -3.25 -16.06 -4.44
N GLN A 175 -2.87 -16.00 -3.16
CA GLN A 175 -3.10 -17.10 -2.22
C GLN A 175 -4.59 -17.38 -2.03
N PHE A 176 -5.43 -16.34 -1.97
CA PHE A 176 -6.89 -16.48 -1.96
C PHE A 176 -7.40 -17.18 -3.23
N ILE A 177 -6.95 -16.75 -4.42
CA ILE A 177 -7.33 -17.41 -5.69
C ILE A 177 -6.89 -18.88 -5.71
N SER A 178 -5.68 -19.17 -5.24
CA SER A 178 -5.17 -20.54 -5.14
C SER A 178 -6.04 -21.41 -4.22
N TYR A 179 -6.54 -20.88 -3.10
CA TYR A 179 -7.47 -21.62 -2.25
C TYR A 179 -8.78 -21.93 -2.98
N CYS A 180 -9.35 -20.97 -3.71
CA CYS A 180 -10.55 -21.20 -4.51
C CYS A 180 -10.33 -22.30 -5.56
N GLN A 181 -9.19 -22.30 -6.26
CA GLN A 181 -8.87 -23.33 -7.25
C GLN A 181 -8.74 -24.71 -6.61
N GLN A 182 -8.02 -24.82 -5.49
CA GLN A 182 -7.89 -26.08 -4.76
C GLN A 182 -9.26 -26.60 -4.27
N MET A 183 -10.17 -25.71 -3.84
CA MET A 183 -11.54 -26.08 -3.48
C MET A 183 -12.35 -26.63 -4.67
N ILE A 184 -12.10 -26.17 -5.89
CA ILE A 184 -12.74 -26.69 -7.09
C ILE A 184 -12.16 -28.07 -7.43
N ASP A 185 -10.83 -28.19 -7.45
CA ASP A 185 -10.14 -29.40 -7.89
C ASP A 185 -10.33 -30.56 -6.92
N ILE A 186 -10.54 -30.29 -5.64
CA ILE A 186 -10.70 -31.33 -4.62
C ILE A 186 -11.98 -32.15 -4.79
N GLN A 187 -12.97 -31.65 -5.54
CA GLN A 187 -14.15 -32.43 -5.94
C GLN A 187 -13.78 -33.69 -6.74
N GLN A 188 -12.59 -33.71 -7.35
CA GLN A 188 -12.06 -34.83 -8.13
C GLN A 188 -11.10 -35.73 -7.33
N GLN A 189 -10.87 -35.45 -6.04
CA GLN A 189 -9.92 -36.17 -5.19
C GLN A 189 -10.63 -37.10 -4.19
N ASP A 190 -9.83 -37.95 -3.52
CA ASP A 190 -10.31 -38.85 -2.46
C ASP A 190 -11.03 -38.08 -1.32
N PRO A 191 -12.19 -38.57 -0.83
CA PRO A 191 -12.98 -37.90 0.19
C PRO A 191 -12.23 -37.54 1.48
N GLN A 192 -11.24 -38.33 1.91
CA GLN A 192 -10.48 -38.00 3.12
C GLN A 192 -9.61 -36.76 2.93
N ARG A 193 -8.98 -36.61 1.77
CA ARG A 193 -8.19 -35.42 1.44
C ARG A 193 -9.06 -34.16 1.40
N ALA A 194 -10.29 -34.28 0.91
CA ALA A 194 -11.27 -33.20 0.93
C ALA A 194 -11.57 -32.72 2.35
N ILE A 195 -11.82 -33.65 3.28
CA ILE A 195 -12.10 -33.33 4.68
C ILE A 195 -10.90 -32.66 5.36
N GLU A 196 -9.69 -33.17 5.15
CA GLU A 196 -8.47 -32.59 5.72
C GLU A 196 -8.21 -31.17 5.22
N PHE A 197 -8.38 -30.96 3.92
CA PHE A 197 -8.23 -29.65 3.30
C PHE A 197 -9.27 -28.65 3.86
N ILE A 198 -10.56 -29.02 3.90
CA ILE A 198 -11.62 -28.17 4.44
C ILE A 198 -11.32 -27.80 5.91
N ARG A 199 -10.87 -28.76 6.73
CA ARG A 199 -10.44 -28.50 8.11
C ARG A 199 -9.28 -27.51 8.18
N SER A 200 -8.34 -27.57 7.24
CA SER A 200 -7.22 -26.63 7.18
C SER A 200 -7.68 -25.19 6.92
N LEU A 201 -8.79 -24.99 6.19
CA LEU A 201 -9.39 -23.69 5.87
C LEU A 201 -10.20 -23.08 7.03
N LEU A 202 -10.45 -23.83 8.10
CA LEU A 202 -11.16 -23.37 9.30
C LEU A 202 -10.21 -22.89 10.42
N ARG A 203 -8.90 -22.89 10.18
CA ARG A 203 -7.91 -22.47 11.17
C ARG A 203 -7.97 -20.95 11.43
N PRO A 204 -7.66 -20.48 12.66
CA PRO A 204 -7.78 -19.06 13.03
C PRO A 204 -6.94 -18.08 12.17
N ASN A 205 -5.89 -18.59 11.52
CA ASN A 205 -4.96 -17.79 10.72
C ASN A 205 -5.30 -17.75 9.22
N ILE A 206 -6.43 -18.33 8.81
CA ILE A 206 -6.88 -18.32 7.42
C ILE A 206 -7.48 -16.95 7.04
N ASP A 207 -7.41 -16.59 5.76
CA ASP A 207 -8.07 -15.40 5.23
C ASP A 207 -9.58 -15.43 5.57
N ALA A 208 -10.07 -14.36 6.20
CA ALA A 208 -11.44 -14.26 6.68
C ALA A 208 -12.51 -14.52 5.59
N ARG A 209 -12.24 -14.22 4.31
CA ARG A 209 -13.16 -14.52 3.21
C ARG A 209 -13.25 -16.02 2.95
N VAL A 210 -12.11 -16.72 2.99
CA VAL A 210 -12.07 -18.18 2.80
C VAL A 210 -12.82 -18.84 3.94
N PHE A 211 -12.54 -18.42 5.17
CA PHE A 211 -13.27 -18.90 6.34
C PHE A 211 -14.79 -18.66 6.20
N GLU A 212 -15.21 -17.47 5.78
CA GLU A 212 -16.62 -17.13 5.60
C GLU A 212 -17.30 -18.00 4.53
N ILE A 213 -16.64 -18.21 3.38
CA ILE A 213 -17.16 -19.07 2.30
C ILE A 213 -17.30 -20.52 2.79
N VAL A 214 -16.25 -21.06 3.42
CA VAL A 214 -16.21 -22.46 3.87
C VAL A 214 -17.20 -22.69 5.02
N SER A 215 -17.24 -21.82 6.02
CA SER A 215 -18.18 -21.92 7.13
C SER A 215 -19.63 -21.81 6.65
N TYR A 216 -19.92 -20.87 5.75
CA TYR A 216 -21.25 -20.76 5.15
C TYR A 216 -21.65 -22.05 4.41
N ALA A 217 -20.76 -22.62 3.58
CA ALA A 217 -21.06 -23.84 2.84
C ALA A 217 -21.38 -25.03 3.77
N ILE A 218 -20.58 -25.22 4.83
CA ILE A 218 -20.80 -26.29 5.83
C ILE A 218 -22.12 -26.08 6.56
N LEU A 219 -22.37 -24.86 7.05
CA LEU A 219 -23.57 -24.54 7.81
C LEU A 219 -24.82 -24.66 6.92
N LYS A 220 -24.75 -24.19 5.67
CA LYS A 220 -25.85 -24.30 4.70
C LYS A 220 -26.22 -25.76 4.45
N GLU A 221 -25.24 -26.63 4.26
CA GLU A 221 -25.49 -28.06 4.04
C GLU A 221 -26.09 -28.72 5.29
N TYR A 222 -25.48 -28.50 6.46
CA TYR A 222 -25.93 -29.12 7.71
C TYR A 222 -27.32 -28.67 8.15
N TYR A 223 -27.63 -27.37 8.02
CA TYR A 223 -28.89 -26.78 8.45
C TYR A 223 -29.93 -26.67 7.33
N GLY A 224 -29.58 -26.98 6.08
CA GLY A 224 -30.42 -26.71 4.90
C GLY A 224 -31.79 -27.40 4.93
N GLU A 225 -31.87 -28.58 5.54
CA GLU A 225 -33.11 -29.36 5.69
C GLU A 225 -33.75 -29.22 7.08
N GLN A 226 -33.10 -28.51 8.00
CA GLN A 226 -33.61 -28.36 9.37
C GLN A 226 -34.72 -27.30 9.39
N LYS A 227 -35.91 -27.71 9.81
CA LYS A 227 -37.04 -26.81 10.00
C LYS A 227 -37.05 -26.32 11.45
N ILE A 228 -36.97 -25.00 11.63
CA ILE A 228 -37.19 -24.37 12.93
C ILE A 228 -38.69 -24.16 13.06
N TYR A 229 -39.31 -24.84 14.02
CA TYR A 229 -40.67 -24.52 14.47
C TYR A 229 -40.55 -23.50 15.60
N TRP A 230 -41.23 -22.36 15.43
CA TRP A 230 -41.35 -21.31 16.44
C TRP A 230 -42.76 -21.31 17.00
#